data_AF-A0A968VJ98-F1
#
_entry.id   AF-A0A968VJ98-F1
#
_cell.length_a   1.000
_cell.length_b   1.000
_cell.length_c   1.000
_cell.angle_alpha   90.00
_cell.angle_beta   90.00
_cell.angle_gamma   90.00
#
_symmetry.space_group_name_H-M   'P 1'
#
loop_
_entity.id
_entity.type
_entity.pdbx_description
1 polymer ?
#
loop_
_entity_poly.entity_id
_entity_poly.type
_entity_poly.pdbx_seq_one_letter_code
_entity_poly.pdbx_strand_id
1 'polypeptide(L)'
;MLPSYTQLGMAALLPHKHLTITETQTGSVQVDGQSSQGAINRGKILELTLKDKGKVIKAEDLMTLNKDESRALFRDHDVVYVYHNRIDAIGDKLATEEQVFEAAEDALQEIIRLIKKLTAANATNLLITSDHGFLYQNRPIEESDFASCEAEGDEIYSQTRRYVIGKGLKETPGLRKFTSAELGLTGQVEVLIPKSINRLRLKGSGSRFVHGGATLQEVVIPVVEIKKKRQSDTSVVEVEILGGSSSTITAGQLAVTFYQAQAVTDKIRPRSLRAGIYTRDGELISNSHDLTFDVTSDNPRDREQKVRFLLTSKADTANNQHVTLRLDEKLTGTSHYQEYKSAQYLMRRSFTSDFDF
;
A
#
# COMPACT_ATOMS: atom_id res chain seq x y z
N MET A 1 -8.70 13.44 20.38
CA MET A 1 -8.21 13.72 21.74
C MET A 1 -8.36 15.21 22.03
N LEU A 2 -8.58 15.58 23.30
CA LEU A 2 -8.62 16.98 23.73
C LEU A 2 -7.70 17.17 24.95
N PRO A 3 -6.94 18.27 25.04
CA PRO A 3 -6.76 19.27 23.98
C PRO A 3 -6.06 18.65 22.76
N SER A 4 -6.36 19.14 21.56
CA SER A 4 -5.84 18.55 20.30
C SER A 4 -4.43 19.05 19.97
N TYR A 5 -3.50 18.92 20.91
CA TYR A 5 -2.12 19.40 20.77
C TYR A 5 -1.15 18.24 20.53
N THR A 6 -0.02 18.56 19.93
CA THR A 6 1.00 17.62 19.45
C THR A 6 1.37 16.57 20.48
N GLN A 7 1.68 16.94 21.72
CA GLN A 7 2.21 15.98 22.68
C GLN A 7 1.17 14.93 23.11
N LEU A 8 -0.10 15.33 23.28
CA LEU A 8 -1.17 14.38 23.59
C LEU A 8 -1.60 13.58 22.37
N GLY A 9 -1.70 14.21 21.20
CA GLY A 9 -2.03 13.51 19.96
C GLY A 9 -0.99 12.45 19.61
N MET A 10 0.30 12.80 19.66
CA MET A 10 1.39 11.83 19.43
C MET A 10 1.41 10.70 20.46
N ALA A 11 1.11 11.01 21.74
CA ALA A 11 1.03 9.99 22.78
C ALA A 11 -0.13 9.02 22.55
N ALA A 12 -1.29 9.53 22.11
CA ALA A 12 -2.47 8.72 21.83
C ALA A 12 -2.32 7.80 20.60
N LEU A 13 -1.37 8.08 19.71
CA LEU A 13 -1.06 7.22 18.56
C LEU A 13 -0.09 6.06 18.92
N LEU A 14 0.47 6.05 20.12
CA LEU A 14 1.28 4.94 20.63
C LEU A 14 0.38 3.87 21.26
N PRO A 15 0.79 2.60 21.32
CA PRO A 15 0.12 1.60 22.13
C PRO A 15 0.09 2.03 23.60
N HIS A 16 -1.09 2.04 24.22
CA HIS A 16 -1.26 2.51 25.60
C HIS A 16 -2.48 1.88 26.26
N LYS A 17 -2.49 1.86 27.60
CA LYS A 17 -3.69 1.66 28.43
C LYS A 17 -4.17 2.95 29.08
N HIS A 18 -3.22 3.80 29.47
CA HIS A 18 -3.48 5.06 30.18
C HIS A 18 -2.60 6.18 29.64
N LEU A 19 -3.18 7.37 29.53
CA LEU A 19 -2.49 8.60 29.18
C LEU A 19 -2.62 9.60 30.33
N THR A 20 -1.51 10.20 30.75
CA THR A 20 -1.48 11.20 31.81
C THR A 20 -0.78 12.45 31.31
N ILE A 21 -1.43 13.61 31.42
CA ILE A 21 -0.73 14.89 31.26
C ILE A 21 -0.04 15.21 32.58
N THR A 22 1.27 15.44 32.54
CA THR A 22 2.06 15.76 33.73
C THR A 22 1.76 17.17 34.23
N GLU A 23 1.79 17.35 35.56
CA GLU A 23 1.68 18.63 36.26
C GLU A 23 2.99 19.45 36.13
N THR A 24 3.39 19.74 34.88
CA THR A 24 4.60 20.49 34.54
C THR A 24 4.30 21.57 33.52
N GLN A 25 5.14 22.59 33.46
CA GLN A 25 4.91 23.73 32.56
C GLN A 25 4.95 23.38 31.07
N THR A 26 5.44 22.19 30.72
CA THR A 26 5.62 21.75 29.33
C THR A 26 4.38 21.07 28.76
N GLY A 27 3.37 20.74 29.59
CA GLY A 27 2.21 19.96 29.16
C GLY A 27 2.58 18.55 28.67
N SER A 28 3.69 17.99 29.15
CA SER A 28 4.18 16.68 28.74
C SER A 28 3.21 15.56 29.05
N VAL A 29 3.24 14.51 28.22
CA VAL A 29 2.34 13.37 28.34
C VAL A 29 3.13 12.12 28.63
N GLN A 30 2.61 11.32 29.54
CA GLN A 30 3.07 9.98 29.84
C GLN A 30 2.11 8.95 29.25
N VAL A 31 2.68 7.90 28.68
CA VAL A 31 2.02 6.68 28.20
C VAL A 31 2.36 5.57 29.17
N ASP A 32 1.38 5.06 29.91
CA ASP A 32 1.56 4.00 30.91
C ASP A 32 2.71 4.30 31.90
N GLY A 33 2.82 5.57 32.32
CA GLY A 33 3.85 6.07 33.24
C GLY A 33 5.21 6.42 32.60
N GLN A 34 5.39 6.19 31.30
CA GLN A 34 6.61 6.54 30.57
C GLN A 34 6.41 7.83 29.78
N SER A 35 7.39 8.73 29.80
CA SER A 35 7.34 9.95 28.97
C SER A 35 7.22 9.59 27.49
N SER A 36 6.37 10.28 26.72
CA SER A 36 6.29 10.17 25.26
C SER A 36 7.04 11.30 24.53
N GLN A 37 7.77 12.14 25.28
CA GLN A 37 8.44 13.31 24.73
C GLN A 37 9.67 12.90 23.91
N GLY A 38 9.67 13.26 22.63
CA GLY A 38 10.78 13.01 21.72
C GLY A 38 10.84 11.57 21.17
N ALA A 39 11.51 11.41 20.03
CA ALA A 39 11.56 10.15 19.29
C ALA A 39 12.16 8.99 20.10
N ILE A 40 13.16 9.25 20.96
CA ILE A 40 13.82 8.24 21.78
C ILE A 40 12.83 7.58 22.74
N ASN A 41 12.03 8.37 23.46
CA ASN A 41 11.11 7.81 24.45
C ASN A 41 9.93 7.10 23.78
N ARG A 42 9.43 7.62 22.66
CA ARG A 42 8.42 6.93 21.84
C ARG A 42 8.93 5.60 21.29
N GLY A 43 10.21 5.56 20.89
CA GLY A 43 10.90 4.33 20.48
C GLY A 43 10.89 3.28 21.59
N LYS A 44 11.28 3.65 22.81
CA LYS A 44 11.26 2.75 23.98
C LYS A 44 9.87 2.19 24.28
N ILE A 45 8.83 3.02 24.22
CA ILE A 45 7.42 2.58 24.43
C ILE A 45 7.02 1.52 23.40
N LEU A 46 7.40 1.74 22.14
CA LEU A 46 7.10 0.82 21.05
C LEU A 46 7.89 -0.48 21.12
N GLU A 47 9.20 -0.39 21.38
CA GLU A 47 10.08 -1.55 21.57
C GLU A 47 9.57 -2.42 22.72
N LEU A 48 9.19 -1.82 23.86
CA LEU A 48 8.62 -2.54 24.99
C LEU A 48 7.33 -3.28 24.63
N THR A 49 6.42 -2.61 23.93
CA THR A 49 5.10 -3.19 23.60
C THR A 49 5.20 -4.26 22.50
N LEU A 50 6.13 -4.10 21.57
CA LEU A 50 6.32 -4.95 20.41
C LEU A 50 7.50 -5.91 20.54
N LYS A 51 8.06 -6.10 21.75
CA LYS A 51 9.18 -7.03 22.01
C LYS A 51 10.37 -6.79 21.07
N ASP A 52 10.83 -5.54 21.03
CA ASP A 52 11.92 -5.05 20.18
C ASP A 52 11.64 -5.07 18.66
N LYS A 53 10.39 -5.34 18.26
CA LYS A 53 9.93 -5.28 16.86
C LYS A 53 9.30 -3.94 16.46
N GLY A 54 9.32 -2.95 17.35
CA GLY A 54 8.89 -1.59 17.07
C GLY A 54 10.06 -0.68 16.72
N LYS A 55 9.89 0.24 15.77
CA LYS A 55 10.90 1.27 15.49
C LYS A 55 10.28 2.65 15.31
N VAL A 56 11.00 3.67 15.76
CA VAL A 56 10.74 5.08 15.43
C VAL A 56 11.86 5.59 14.53
N ILE A 57 11.49 6.30 13.48
CA ILE A 57 12.41 7.02 12.60
C ILE A 57 11.78 8.33 12.15
N LYS A 58 12.59 9.37 11.92
CA LYS A 58 12.09 10.58 11.27
C LYS A 58 12.04 10.38 9.76
N ALA A 59 11.14 11.09 9.09
CA ALA A 59 11.04 11.10 7.65
C ALA A 59 12.36 11.52 6.98
N GLU A 60 13.03 12.55 7.51
CA GLU A 60 14.34 13.02 7.01
C GLU A 60 15.39 11.90 7.05
N ASP A 61 15.52 11.23 8.19
CA ASP A 61 16.48 10.14 8.38
C ASP A 61 16.15 8.95 7.47
N LEU A 62 14.88 8.56 7.37
CA LEU A 62 14.43 7.49 6.47
C LEU A 62 14.81 7.80 5.02
N MET A 63 14.67 9.05 4.59
CA MET A 63 15.00 9.44 3.21
C MET A 63 16.49 9.29 2.90
N THR A 64 17.38 9.39 3.89
CA THR A 64 18.83 9.16 3.70
C THR A 64 19.21 7.69 3.49
N LEU A 65 18.39 6.74 3.95
CA LEU A 65 18.69 5.31 3.85
C LEU A 65 18.80 4.83 2.40
N ASN A 66 19.76 3.99 2.10
CA ASN A 66 19.81 3.31 0.81
C ASN A 66 18.74 2.20 0.73
N LYS A 67 18.68 1.52 -0.43
CA LYS A 67 17.66 0.51 -0.71
C LYS A 67 17.74 -0.68 0.25
N ASP A 68 18.93 -1.13 0.60
CA ASP A 68 19.15 -2.32 1.41
C ASP A 68 18.97 -2.01 2.90
N GLU A 69 19.40 -0.83 3.36
CA GLU A 69 19.07 -0.30 4.69
C GLU A 69 17.56 -0.14 4.88
N SER A 70 16.87 0.41 3.88
CA SER A 70 15.42 0.54 3.92
C SER A 70 14.73 -0.83 4.01
N ARG A 71 15.21 -1.84 3.29
CA ARG A 71 14.66 -3.21 3.38
C ARG A 71 14.99 -3.88 4.70
N ALA A 72 16.19 -3.67 5.23
CA ALA A 72 16.60 -4.17 6.54
C ALA A 72 15.67 -3.65 7.63
N LEU A 73 15.36 -2.34 7.59
CA LEU A 73 14.44 -1.71 8.53
C LEU A 73 13.09 -2.46 8.66
N PHE A 74 12.48 -2.85 7.54
CA PHE A 74 11.18 -3.58 7.55
C PHE A 74 11.28 -5.09 7.71
N ARG A 75 12.48 -5.66 7.53
CA ARG A 75 12.72 -7.08 7.84
C ARG A 75 12.92 -7.27 9.34
N ASP A 76 13.60 -6.32 9.97
CA ASP A 76 14.05 -6.46 11.35
C ASP A 76 12.95 -6.01 12.35
N HIS A 77 11.97 -5.20 11.89
CA HIS A 77 10.87 -4.65 12.70
C HIS A 77 9.50 -4.94 12.06
N ASP A 78 8.50 -5.21 12.90
CA ASP A 78 7.11 -5.47 12.48
C ASP A 78 6.31 -4.19 12.30
N VAL A 79 6.61 -3.15 13.10
CA VAL A 79 5.95 -1.84 13.04
C VAL A 79 7.00 -0.73 13.06
N VAL A 80 6.94 0.17 12.09
CA VAL A 80 7.83 1.32 11.99
C VAL A 80 6.99 2.59 11.95
N TYR A 81 7.14 3.43 12.97
CA TYR A 81 6.57 4.78 13.02
C TYR A 81 7.51 5.77 12.35
N VAL A 82 7.01 6.44 11.30
CA VAL A 82 7.72 7.49 10.58
C VAL A 82 7.13 8.84 10.97
N TYR A 83 7.93 9.71 11.60
CA TYR A 83 7.48 11.05 11.99
C TYR A 83 7.83 12.09 10.93
N HIS A 84 6.84 12.89 10.55
CA HIS A 84 6.94 14.01 9.63
C HIS A 84 6.34 15.25 10.30
N ASN A 85 6.93 16.44 10.09
CA ASN A 85 6.63 17.63 10.89
C ASN A 85 6.61 18.94 10.07
N ARG A 86 6.46 18.86 8.73
CA ARG A 86 6.61 20.03 7.85
C ARG A 86 5.63 21.15 8.19
N ILE A 87 4.35 20.80 8.37
CA ILE A 87 3.27 21.76 8.59
C ILE A 87 3.51 22.54 9.88
N ASP A 88 3.62 21.85 11.02
CA ASP A 88 3.83 22.49 12.33
C ASP A 88 5.15 23.27 12.41
N ALA A 89 6.23 22.74 11.82
CA ALA A 89 7.54 23.43 11.80
C ALA A 89 7.51 24.81 11.12
N ILE A 90 6.54 25.01 10.22
CA ILE A 90 6.28 26.26 9.50
C ILE A 90 5.15 27.06 10.17
N GLY A 91 4.05 26.39 10.52
CA GLY A 91 2.85 26.98 11.09
C GLY A 91 3.04 27.59 12.48
N ASP A 92 3.79 26.94 13.36
CA ASP A 92 3.92 27.39 14.76
C ASP A 92 4.75 28.66 14.94
N LYS A 93 5.52 29.05 13.92
CA LYS A 93 6.42 30.20 13.99
C LYS A 93 5.75 31.42 13.41
N LEU A 94 5.71 32.50 14.20
CA LEU A 94 5.21 33.81 13.78
C LEU A 94 5.81 34.28 12.43
N ALA A 95 7.09 34.00 12.18
CA ALA A 95 7.78 34.43 10.97
C ALA A 95 7.37 33.66 9.69
N THR A 96 6.76 32.48 9.83
CA THR A 96 6.46 31.58 8.71
C THR A 96 5.03 31.05 8.70
N GLU A 97 4.19 31.43 9.67
CA GLU A 97 2.82 30.91 9.80
C GLU A 97 1.94 31.17 8.56
N GLU A 98 2.25 32.22 7.79
CA GLU A 98 1.55 32.54 6.54
C GLU A 98 1.82 31.54 5.40
N GLN A 99 2.91 30.76 5.49
CA GLN A 99 3.35 29.80 4.48
C GLN A 99 2.74 28.39 4.68
N VAL A 100 1.75 28.25 5.56
CA VAL A 100 1.24 26.93 5.95
C VAL A 100 0.56 26.19 4.79
N PHE A 101 -0.04 26.90 3.83
CA PHE A 101 -0.66 26.27 2.67
C PHE A 101 0.38 25.68 1.74
N GLU A 102 1.47 26.40 1.47
CA GLU A 102 2.62 25.87 0.74
C GLU A 102 3.25 24.70 1.51
N ALA A 103 3.38 24.81 2.83
CA ALA A 103 3.90 23.74 3.67
C ALA A 103 3.01 22.48 3.66
N ALA A 104 1.69 22.64 3.54
CA ALA A 104 0.74 21.53 3.41
C ALA A 104 0.88 20.84 2.04
N GLU A 105 1.01 21.60 0.94
CA GLU A 105 1.27 21.01 -0.38
C GLU A 105 2.62 20.28 -0.41
N ASP A 106 3.67 20.91 0.13
CA ASP A 106 4.99 20.28 0.26
C ASP A 106 4.91 19.00 1.08
N ALA A 107 4.18 19.01 2.20
CA ALA A 107 3.96 17.83 3.03
C ALA A 107 3.30 16.69 2.25
N LEU A 108 2.30 16.98 1.42
CA LEU A 108 1.66 15.98 0.57
C LEU A 108 2.67 15.36 -0.42
N GLN A 109 3.48 16.20 -1.09
CA GLN A 109 4.51 15.71 -2.02
C GLN A 109 5.58 14.88 -1.31
N GLU A 110 6.00 15.29 -0.10
CA GLU A 110 6.95 14.56 0.73
C GLU A 110 6.37 13.20 1.18
N ILE A 111 5.11 13.16 1.62
CA ILE A 111 4.41 11.92 1.98
C ILE A 111 4.30 10.97 0.77
N ILE A 112 3.99 11.48 -0.42
CA ILE A 112 3.98 10.67 -1.66
C ILE A 112 5.36 10.06 -1.93
N ARG A 113 6.44 10.83 -1.75
CA ARG A 113 7.81 10.32 -1.90
C ARG A 113 8.15 9.25 -0.86
N LEU A 114 7.75 9.45 0.40
CA LEU A 114 7.90 8.46 1.47
C LEU A 114 7.18 7.15 1.11
N ILE A 115 5.91 7.22 0.70
CA ILE A 115 5.13 6.04 0.27
C ILE A 115 5.86 5.30 -0.86
N LYS A 116 6.33 6.01 -1.89
CA LYS A 116 7.06 5.39 -3.02
C LYS A 116 8.35 4.70 -2.54
N LYS A 117 9.12 5.35 -1.66
CA LYS A 117 10.34 4.77 -1.09
C LYS A 117 10.04 3.51 -0.26
N LEU A 118 9.10 3.61 0.66
CA LEU A 118 8.66 2.52 1.54
C LEU A 118 8.16 1.32 0.74
N THR A 119 7.32 1.57 -0.26
CA THR A 119 6.77 0.52 -1.11
C THR A 119 7.79 -0.10 -2.06
N ALA A 120 8.88 0.61 -2.40
CA ALA A 120 10.03 0.04 -3.11
C ALA A 120 10.91 -0.83 -2.19
N ALA A 121 10.86 -0.58 -0.88
CA ALA A 121 11.49 -1.37 0.17
C ALA A 121 10.62 -2.54 0.69
N ASN A 122 9.57 -2.91 -0.04
CA ASN A 122 8.61 -3.98 0.29
C ASN A 122 7.65 -3.69 1.46
N ALA A 123 7.50 -2.45 1.92
CA ALA A 123 6.38 -2.11 2.80
C ALA A 123 5.07 -2.20 2.03
N THR A 124 4.16 -3.08 2.44
CA THR A 124 2.89 -3.36 1.75
C THR A 124 1.66 -2.80 2.45
N ASN A 125 1.74 -2.58 3.76
CA ASN A 125 0.68 -2.00 4.57
C ASN A 125 1.20 -0.68 5.16
N LEU A 126 0.56 0.42 4.80
CA LEU A 126 0.90 1.75 5.31
C LEU A 126 -0.37 2.38 5.90
N LEU A 127 -0.22 2.97 7.08
CA LEU A 127 -1.23 3.79 7.72
C LEU A 127 -0.68 5.21 7.80
N ILE A 128 -1.46 6.17 7.32
CA ILE A 128 -1.11 7.59 7.35
C ILE A 128 -2.19 8.31 8.15
N THR A 129 -1.77 9.08 9.14
CA THR A 129 -2.66 9.84 10.01
C THR A 129 -1.94 11.06 10.57
N SER A 130 -2.62 11.85 11.39
CA SER A 130 -2.07 13.00 12.11
C SER A 130 -2.33 12.87 13.61
N ASP A 131 -1.58 13.58 14.42
CA ASP A 131 -1.83 13.72 15.85
C ASP A 131 -2.93 14.75 16.15
N HIS A 132 -3.01 15.80 15.33
CA HIS A 132 -4.09 16.77 15.31
C HIS A 132 -4.24 17.42 13.92
N GLY A 133 -5.31 18.18 13.73
CA GLY A 133 -5.39 19.17 12.65
C GLY A 133 -5.09 20.58 13.18
N PHE A 134 -5.44 21.61 12.41
CA PHE A 134 -5.14 23.00 12.75
C PHE A 134 -6.21 23.94 12.21
N LEU A 135 -6.23 25.16 12.76
CA LEU A 135 -6.92 26.31 12.18
C LEU A 135 -5.89 27.27 11.61
N TYR A 136 -6.15 27.75 10.41
CA TYR A 136 -5.42 28.86 9.81
C TYR A 136 -6.37 29.97 9.38
N GLN A 137 -6.00 31.23 9.65
CA GLN A 137 -6.71 32.41 9.14
C GLN A 137 -5.74 33.32 8.39
N ASN A 138 -6.00 33.54 7.10
CA ASN A 138 -5.15 34.40 6.27
C ASN A 138 -5.24 35.89 6.65
N ARG A 139 -6.41 36.34 7.10
CA ARG A 139 -6.61 37.73 7.53
C ARG A 139 -6.05 37.94 8.94
N PRO A 140 -5.65 39.18 9.28
CA PRO A 140 -5.39 39.54 10.66
C PRO A 140 -6.55 39.13 11.56
N ILE A 141 -6.24 38.54 12.72
CA ILE A 141 -7.24 38.10 13.68
C ILE A 141 -7.90 39.33 14.30
N GLU A 142 -9.22 39.42 14.18
CA GLU A 142 -10.00 40.52 14.77
C GLU A 142 -10.10 40.38 16.28
N GLU A 143 -10.36 41.49 16.98
CA GLU A 143 -10.49 41.50 18.43
C GLU A 143 -11.62 40.59 18.95
N SER A 144 -12.68 40.45 18.15
CA SER A 144 -13.83 39.56 18.38
C SER A 144 -13.48 38.07 18.36
N ASP A 145 -12.40 37.69 17.66
CA ASP A 145 -11.90 36.31 17.58
C ASP A 145 -11.02 35.92 18.78
N PHE A 146 -10.74 36.86 19.68
CA PHE A 146 -10.08 36.57 20.95
C PHE A 146 -11.10 36.36 22.05
N ALA A 147 -10.80 35.44 22.96
CA ALA A 147 -11.54 35.32 24.20
C ALA A 147 -11.44 36.64 24.98
N SER A 148 -12.58 37.16 25.41
CA SER A 148 -12.68 38.34 26.27
C SER A 148 -12.37 38.03 27.74
N CYS A 149 -12.16 36.75 28.06
CA CYS A 149 -11.88 36.27 29.40
C CYS A 149 -10.44 35.77 29.53
N GLU A 150 -9.94 35.83 30.76
CA GLU A 150 -8.69 35.19 31.15
C GLU A 150 -9.00 33.88 31.88
N ALA A 151 -8.09 32.90 31.76
CA ALA A 151 -8.21 31.66 32.50
C ALA A 151 -7.73 31.88 33.94
N GLU A 152 -8.49 31.37 34.90
CA GLU A 152 -8.14 31.41 36.32
C GLU A 152 -8.12 29.99 36.88
N GLY A 153 -7.25 29.75 37.85
CA GLY A 153 -7.24 28.53 38.65
C GLY A 153 -6.20 28.61 39.75
N ASP A 154 -6.14 27.57 40.58
CA ASP A 154 -5.16 27.48 41.67
C ASP A 154 -3.74 27.38 41.11
N GLU A 155 -3.56 26.54 40.09
CA GLU A 155 -2.29 26.37 39.38
C GLU A 155 -2.53 26.31 37.87
N ILE A 156 -1.79 27.13 37.11
CA ILE A 156 -1.77 27.07 35.65
C ILE A 156 -0.42 26.49 35.23
N TYR A 157 -0.45 25.29 34.65
CA TYR A 157 0.75 24.61 34.17
C TYR A 157 1.11 25.08 32.77
N SER A 158 0.17 25.07 31.83
CA SER A 158 0.42 25.44 30.44
C SER A 158 -0.75 26.22 29.87
N GLN A 159 -0.45 27.28 29.11
CA GLN A 159 -1.45 28.09 28.41
C GLN A 159 -0.99 28.35 26.99
N THR A 160 -1.84 27.97 26.04
CA THR A 160 -1.69 28.26 24.61
C THR A 160 -2.86 29.11 24.13
N ARG A 161 -2.90 29.44 22.83
CA ARG A 161 -4.04 30.15 22.26
C ARG A 161 -5.32 29.33 22.27
N ARG A 162 -5.24 28.00 22.42
CA ARG A 162 -6.38 27.09 22.23
C ARG A 162 -6.70 26.22 23.43
N TYR A 163 -5.87 26.23 24.47
CA TYR A 163 -6.17 25.55 25.71
C TYR A 163 -5.40 26.11 26.90
N VAL A 164 -5.87 25.79 28.10
CA VAL A 164 -5.15 25.92 29.36
C VAL A 164 -5.18 24.59 30.08
N ILE A 165 -4.06 24.16 30.63
CA ILE A 165 -3.91 22.98 31.48
C ILE A 165 -3.50 23.46 32.87
N GLY A 166 -4.17 22.97 33.90
CA GLY A 166 -3.95 23.41 35.27
C GLY A 166 -4.69 22.56 36.30
N LYS A 167 -4.78 23.09 37.52
CA LYS A 167 -5.50 22.50 38.65
C LYS A 167 -6.33 23.58 39.33
N GLY A 168 -7.53 23.21 39.78
CA GLY A 168 -8.47 24.16 40.36
C GLY A 168 -8.94 25.22 39.35
N LEU A 169 -8.96 24.89 38.05
CA LEU A 169 -9.38 25.79 36.99
C LEU A 169 -10.84 26.20 37.20
N LYS A 170 -11.13 27.50 37.15
CA LYS A 170 -12.48 28.02 37.34
C LYS A 170 -13.31 27.88 36.06
N GLU A 171 -14.61 27.67 36.22
CA GLU A 171 -15.53 27.78 35.08
C GLU A 171 -15.64 29.24 34.65
N THR A 172 -15.18 29.53 33.44
CA THR A 172 -15.18 30.87 32.88
C THR A 172 -16.09 30.93 31.65
N PRO A 173 -17.03 31.89 31.57
CA PRO A 173 -17.81 32.11 30.35
C PRO A 173 -16.91 32.24 29.12
N GLY A 174 -17.24 31.53 28.04
CA GLY A 174 -16.43 31.48 26.81
C GLY A 174 -15.37 30.37 26.78
N LEU A 175 -15.05 29.74 27.91
CA LEU A 175 -14.23 28.55 27.99
C LEU A 175 -15.09 27.32 28.33
N ARG A 176 -14.68 26.15 27.89
CA ARG A 176 -15.24 24.87 28.31
C ARG A 176 -14.21 24.15 29.18
N LYS A 177 -14.59 23.85 30.42
CA LYS A 177 -13.80 23.06 31.35
C LYS A 177 -14.01 21.57 31.09
N PHE A 178 -12.94 20.81 31.21
CA PHE A 178 -12.91 19.36 31.21
C PHE A 178 -11.98 18.86 32.31
N THR A 179 -12.39 17.81 33.00
CA THR A 179 -11.54 17.02 33.90
C THR A 179 -10.75 15.97 33.11
N SER A 180 -9.66 15.47 33.67
CA SER A 180 -8.92 14.34 33.10
C SER A 180 -9.84 13.15 32.77
N ALA A 181 -10.77 12.81 33.67
CA ALA A 181 -11.69 11.69 33.49
C ALA A 181 -12.64 11.88 32.28
N GLU A 182 -13.19 13.09 32.09
CA GLU A 182 -14.03 13.40 30.92
C GLU A 182 -13.27 13.31 29.60
N LEU A 183 -11.94 13.51 29.64
CA LEU A 183 -11.05 13.42 28.48
C LEU A 183 -10.51 12.01 28.25
N GLY A 184 -10.88 11.03 29.09
CA GLY A 184 -10.33 9.68 29.05
C GLY A 184 -8.86 9.60 29.49
N LEU A 185 -8.41 10.57 30.28
CA LEU A 185 -7.06 10.67 30.82
C LEU A 185 -7.03 10.26 32.29
N THR A 186 -5.88 9.76 32.74
CA THR A 186 -5.59 9.55 34.16
C THR A 186 -4.92 10.79 34.76
N GLY A 187 -5.12 11.01 36.05
CA GLY A 187 -4.57 12.17 36.77
C GLY A 187 -5.65 13.14 37.24
N GLN A 188 -5.21 14.31 37.71
CA GLN A 188 -6.08 15.33 38.31
C GLN A 188 -6.03 16.67 37.57
N VAL A 189 -5.36 16.73 36.42
CA VAL A 189 -5.32 17.96 35.64
C VAL A 189 -6.70 18.27 35.06
N GLU A 190 -6.95 19.55 34.92
CA GLU A 190 -8.14 20.11 34.29
C GLU A 190 -7.71 20.89 33.06
N VAL A 191 -8.60 20.96 32.07
CA VAL A 191 -8.35 21.61 30.79
C VAL A 191 -9.45 22.61 30.50
N LEU A 192 -9.09 23.85 30.17
CA LEU A 192 -10.00 24.84 29.61
C LEU A 192 -9.73 24.98 28.12
N ILE A 193 -10.79 24.91 27.30
CA ILE A 193 -10.71 25.11 25.85
C ILE A 193 -11.64 26.27 25.46
N PRO A 194 -11.17 27.29 24.71
CA PRO A 194 -12.04 28.33 24.18
C PRO A 194 -13.16 27.75 23.32
N LYS A 195 -14.38 28.24 23.52
CA LYS A 195 -15.52 27.88 22.68
C LYS A 195 -15.31 28.43 21.26
N SER A 196 -15.82 27.72 20.26
CA SER A 196 -15.68 28.09 18.84
C SER A 196 -14.21 28.15 18.38
N ILE A 197 -13.92 28.99 17.39
CA ILE A 197 -12.59 29.27 16.85
C ILE A 197 -11.81 30.32 17.66
N ASN A 198 -12.32 30.72 18.83
CA ASN A 198 -11.76 31.82 19.62
C ASN A 198 -10.37 31.52 20.19
N ARG A 199 -9.54 32.53 20.37
CA ARG A 199 -8.15 32.36 20.85
C ARG A 199 -7.94 33.05 22.19
N LEU A 200 -7.20 32.41 23.09
CA LEU A 200 -6.65 33.07 24.28
C LEU A 200 -5.55 34.05 23.86
N ARG A 201 -5.43 35.14 24.62
CA ARG A 201 -4.39 36.15 24.39
C ARG A 201 -3.05 35.67 24.94
N LEU A 202 -2.04 35.68 24.06
CA LEU A 202 -0.66 35.36 24.37
C LEU A 202 0.25 36.34 23.62
N LYS A 203 1.28 36.83 24.31
CA LYS A 203 2.30 37.71 23.74
C LYS A 203 3.35 36.88 22.99
N GLY A 204 3.85 37.41 21.86
CA GLY A 204 5.01 36.84 21.15
C GLY A 204 4.76 35.54 20.37
N SER A 205 3.52 35.06 20.28
CA SER A 205 3.14 33.86 19.52
C SER A 205 2.30 34.22 18.29
N GLY A 206 2.47 33.50 17.19
CA GLY A 206 1.62 33.56 16.00
C GLY A 206 0.15 33.33 16.37
N SER A 207 -0.77 33.97 15.64
CA SER A 207 -2.21 33.87 15.92
C SER A 207 -3.02 33.35 14.74
N ARG A 208 -2.40 33.25 13.56
CA ARG A 208 -3.07 32.78 12.36
C ARG A 208 -3.13 31.28 12.33
N PHE A 209 -2.02 30.60 12.60
CA PHE A 209 -1.95 29.15 12.75
C PHE A 209 -2.09 28.76 14.23
N VAL A 210 -3.09 27.95 14.56
CA VAL A 210 -3.32 27.48 15.92
C VAL A 210 -3.88 26.07 15.92
N HIS A 211 -3.53 25.31 16.95
CA HIS A 211 -4.09 23.99 17.25
C HIS A 211 -4.22 23.82 18.77
N GLY A 212 -4.87 22.74 19.22
CA GLY A 212 -5.08 22.44 20.64
C GLY A 212 -6.51 22.65 21.14
N GLY A 213 -7.41 23.13 20.27
CA GLY A 213 -8.81 23.38 20.58
C GLY A 213 -9.71 22.17 20.37
N ALA A 214 -11.01 22.43 20.19
CA ALA A 214 -12.03 21.40 19.99
C ALA A 214 -12.82 21.57 18.69
N THR A 215 -12.30 22.31 17.72
CA THR A 215 -12.97 22.43 16.42
C THR A 215 -12.81 21.17 15.59
N LEU A 216 -13.75 20.92 14.68
CA LEU A 216 -13.71 19.73 13.81
C LEU A 216 -12.41 19.67 12.99
N GLN A 217 -11.91 20.82 12.53
CA GLN A 217 -10.65 20.92 11.80
C GLN A 217 -9.45 20.45 12.62
N GLU A 218 -9.50 20.60 13.95
CA GLU A 218 -8.44 20.19 14.85
C GLU A 218 -8.58 18.73 15.34
N VAL A 219 -9.81 18.20 15.45
CA VAL A 219 -10.08 16.89 16.09
C VAL A 219 -10.52 15.77 15.15
N VAL A 220 -11.01 16.09 13.94
CA VAL A 220 -11.40 15.08 12.95
C VAL A 220 -10.15 14.69 12.16
N ILE A 221 -9.55 13.59 12.59
CA ILE A 221 -8.28 13.12 12.03
C ILE A 221 -8.54 11.96 11.05
N PRO A 222 -8.16 12.09 9.77
CA PRO A 222 -8.27 10.99 8.83
C PRO A 222 -7.21 9.91 9.12
N VAL A 223 -7.60 8.66 8.85
CA VAL A 223 -6.67 7.53 8.76
C VAL A 223 -6.77 6.98 7.34
N VAL A 224 -5.67 7.11 6.60
CA VAL A 224 -5.57 6.59 5.23
C VAL A 224 -4.83 5.26 5.28
N GLU A 225 -5.51 4.18 4.91
CA GLU A 225 -4.91 2.87 4.75
C GLU A 225 -4.50 2.66 3.29
N ILE A 226 -3.22 2.35 3.07
CA ILE A 226 -2.68 2.01 1.75
C ILE A 226 -2.18 0.56 1.79
N LYS A 227 -2.81 -0.28 0.97
CA LYS A 227 -2.38 -1.67 0.75
C LYS A 227 -1.80 -1.82 -0.65
N LYS A 228 -0.47 -1.92 -0.75
CA LYS A 228 0.19 -2.27 -2.01
C LYS A 228 0.07 -3.77 -2.24
N LYS A 229 -0.93 -4.16 -3.04
CA LYS A 229 -1.00 -5.52 -3.58
C LYS A 229 0.14 -5.71 -4.58
N ARG A 230 0.89 -6.81 -4.43
CA ARG A 230 1.66 -7.33 -5.56
C ARG A 230 0.65 -7.93 -6.52
N GLN A 231 0.22 -7.16 -7.51
CA GLN A 231 -0.35 -7.77 -8.69
C GLN A 231 0.80 -8.60 -9.29
N SER A 232 0.57 -9.90 -9.50
CA SER A 232 1.50 -10.71 -10.27
C SER A 232 1.47 -10.15 -11.69
N ASP A 233 2.32 -9.16 -11.96
CA ASP A 233 2.54 -8.60 -13.29
C ASP A 233 3.17 -9.63 -14.23
N THR A 234 3.43 -10.85 -13.77
CA THR A 234 3.89 -11.96 -14.58
C THR A 234 2.72 -12.74 -15.18
N SER A 235 2.58 -12.69 -16.50
CA SER A 235 1.73 -13.60 -17.29
C SER A 235 2.60 -14.68 -17.97
N VAL A 236 1.97 -15.62 -18.68
CA VAL A 236 2.64 -16.65 -19.49
C VAL A 236 2.28 -16.39 -20.94
N VAL A 237 3.22 -16.60 -21.88
CA VAL A 237 2.98 -16.39 -23.31
C VAL A 237 1.76 -17.19 -23.81
N GLU A 238 0.95 -16.58 -24.67
CA GLU A 238 -0.13 -17.26 -25.36
C GLU A 238 0.37 -17.92 -26.65
N VAL A 239 -0.21 -19.07 -26.97
CA VAL A 239 0.15 -19.85 -28.15
C VAL A 239 -1.08 -20.00 -29.03
N GLU A 240 -0.93 -19.62 -30.30
CA GLU A 240 -1.94 -19.80 -31.33
C GLU A 240 -1.58 -20.97 -32.25
N ILE A 241 -2.59 -21.71 -32.69
CA ILE A 241 -2.46 -22.71 -33.75
C ILE A 241 -2.74 -21.99 -35.06
N LEU A 242 -1.70 -21.72 -35.84
CA LEU A 242 -1.88 -21.20 -37.19
C LEU A 242 -2.26 -22.38 -38.10
N GLY A 243 -3.55 -22.49 -38.38
CA GLY A 243 -4.08 -23.50 -39.30
C GLY A 243 -3.49 -23.35 -40.70
N GLY A 244 -3.17 -24.47 -41.34
CA GLY A 244 -2.96 -24.50 -42.79
C GLY A 244 -4.26 -24.15 -43.53
N SER A 245 -4.17 -23.83 -44.83
CA SER A 245 -5.32 -23.48 -45.67
C SER A 245 -6.39 -24.58 -45.82
N SER A 246 -6.11 -25.80 -45.34
CA SER A 246 -7.02 -26.95 -45.34
C SER A 246 -7.18 -27.52 -43.93
N SER A 247 -8.43 -27.76 -43.53
CA SER A 247 -8.82 -28.49 -42.32
C SER A 247 -8.93 -30.00 -42.55
N THR A 248 -8.38 -30.53 -43.65
CA THR A 248 -8.41 -31.96 -43.98
C THR A 248 -7.01 -32.55 -44.00
N ILE A 249 -6.81 -33.68 -43.32
CA ILE A 249 -5.57 -34.46 -43.32
C ILE A 249 -5.70 -35.60 -44.34
N THR A 250 -4.95 -35.50 -45.44
CA THR A 250 -4.98 -36.50 -46.53
C THR A 250 -3.72 -37.37 -46.60
N ALA A 251 -2.62 -36.90 -46.03
CA ALA A 251 -1.34 -37.60 -45.99
C ALA A 251 -1.10 -38.30 -44.64
N GLY A 252 -0.06 -39.15 -44.57
CA GLY A 252 0.41 -39.76 -43.31
C GLY A 252 1.03 -38.77 -42.32
N GLN A 253 0.86 -37.47 -42.53
CA GLN A 253 1.45 -36.41 -41.71
C GLN A 253 0.69 -35.10 -41.83
N LEU A 254 0.84 -34.25 -40.82
CA LEU A 254 0.29 -32.91 -40.78
C LEU A 254 1.38 -31.93 -40.32
N ALA A 255 1.64 -30.90 -41.13
CA ALA A 255 2.48 -29.77 -40.72
C ALA A 255 1.60 -28.66 -40.14
N VAL A 256 1.97 -28.15 -38.97
CA VAL A 256 1.26 -27.08 -38.26
C VAL A 256 2.26 -26.04 -37.78
N THR A 257 1.91 -24.77 -37.90
CA THR A 257 2.71 -23.68 -37.33
C THR A 257 2.06 -23.23 -36.02
N PHE A 258 2.84 -23.16 -34.96
CA PHE A 258 2.42 -22.55 -33.69
C PHE A 258 3.02 -21.16 -33.59
N TYR A 259 2.25 -20.20 -33.07
CA TYR A 259 2.68 -18.82 -32.94
C TYR A 259 2.67 -18.37 -31.48
N GLN A 260 3.80 -17.89 -30.99
CA GLN A 260 3.92 -17.27 -29.67
C GLN A 260 3.49 -15.80 -29.77
N ALA A 261 2.35 -15.47 -29.16
CA ALA A 261 1.69 -14.18 -29.34
C ALA A 261 2.52 -13.00 -28.83
N GLN A 262 3.18 -13.17 -27.68
CA GLN A 262 4.02 -12.16 -27.04
C GLN A 262 5.48 -12.62 -26.97
N ALA A 263 6.44 -11.69 -27.04
CA ALA A 263 7.83 -11.99 -26.69
C ALA A 263 7.97 -12.26 -25.18
N VAL A 264 8.88 -13.17 -24.82
CA VAL A 264 9.22 -13.42 -23.40
C VAL A 264 9.97 -12.22 -22.84
N THR A 265 9.59 -11.84 -21.63
CA THR A 265 10.22 -10.76 -20.84
C THR A 265 10.25 -11.15 -19.37
N ASP A 266 10.81 -10.30 -18.51
CA ASP A 266 10.73 -10.49 -17.05
C ASP A 266 9.28 -10.59 -16.52
N LYS A 267 8.31 -10.04 -17.27
CA LYS A 267 6.88 -10.03 -16.95
C LYS A 267 6.05 -11.01 -17.79
N ILE A 268 6.61 -11.62 -18.83
CA ILE A 268 5.88 -12.60 -19.65
C ILE A 268 6.74 -13.85 -19.74
N ARG A 269 6.34 -14.88 -19.00
CA ARG A 269 7.11 -16.12 -18.82
C ARG A 269 6.91 -17.08 -20.00
N PRO A 270 7.91 -17.94 -20.26
CA PRO A 270 7.81 -18.98 -21.29
C PRO A 270 6.73 -20.01 -20.96
N ARG A 271 6.29 -20.71 -22.00
CA ARG A 271 5.26 -21.77 -21.91
C ARG A 271 5.78 -23.08 -22.50
N SER A 272 5.47 -24.20 -21.86
CA SER A 272 5.74 -25.53 -22.40
C SER A 272 4.44 -26.29 -22.62
N LEU A 273 4.23 -26.79 -23.84
CA LEU A 273 3.02 -27.51 -24.24
C LEU A 273 3.39 -28.85 -24.88
N ARG A 274 2.55 -29.86 -24.65
CA ARG A 274 2.62 -31.12 -25.37
C ARG A 274 1.58 -31.14 -26.47
N ALA A 275 2.01 -31.35 -27.72
CA ALA A 275 1.11 -31.42 -28.86
C ALA A 275 0.99 -32.86 -29.38
N GLY A 276 -0.21 -33.21 -29.88
CA GLY A 276 -0.48 -34.49 -30.54
C GLY A 276 -1.85 -34.49 -31.22
N ILE A 277 -2.09 -35.45 -32.11
CA ILE A 277 -3.37 -35.63 -32.80
C ILE A 277 -4.11 -36.80 -32.16
N TYR A 278 -5.35 -36.58 -31.75
CA TYR A 278 -6.17 -37.53 -31.01
C TYR A 278 -7.49 -37.82 -31.71
N THR A 279 -8.00 -39.04 -31.55
CA THR A 279 -9.38 -39.38 -31.92
C THR A 279 -10.39 -38.72 -30.97
N ARG A 280 -11.68 -38.82 -31.29
CA ARG A 280 -12.77 -38.36 -30.42
C ARG A 280 -12.76 -39.04 -29.05
N ASP A 281 -12.32 -40.29 -28.98
CA ASP A 281 -12.22 -41.07 -27.75
C ASP A 281 -10.94 -40.80 -26.96
N GLY A 282 -10.09 -39.87 -27.44
CA GLY A 282 -8.85 -39.46 -26.78
C GLY A 282 -7.64 -40.36 -27.07
N GLU A 283 -7.72 -41.25 -28.06
CA GLU A 283 -6.56 -42.06 -28.46
C GLU A 283 -5.58 -41.24 -29.30
N LEU A 284 -4.31 -41.21 -28.90
CA LEU A 284 -3.24 -40.57 -29.66
C LEU A 284 -2.95 -41.36 -30.94
N ILE A 285 -3.07 -40.70 -32.10
CA ILE A 285 -2.86 -41.29 -33.43
C ILE A 285 -1.65 -40.70 -34.17
N SER A 286 -0.89 -39.79 -33.56
CA SER A 286 0.38 -39.29 -34.07
C SER A 286 1.53 -39.49 -33.09
N ASN A 287 2.77 -39.20 -33.48
CA ASN A 287 3.80 -38.89 -32.50
C ASN A 287 3.41 -37.64 -31.67
N SER A 288 3.98 -37.52 -30.47
CA SER A 288 3.79 -36.35 -29.61
C SER A 288 5.04 -35.48 -29.60
N HIS A 289 4.85 -34.18 -29.45
CA HIS A 289 5.93 -33.20 -29.37
C HIS A 289 5.82 -32.39 -28.09
N ASP A 290 6.89 -32.34 -27.30
CA ASP A 290 7.05 -31.36 -26.22
C ASP A 290 7.64 -30.08 -26.81
N LEU A 291 6.89 -28.98 -26.75
CA LEU A 291 7.19 -27.69 -27.37
C LEU A 291 7.46 -26.66 -26.27
N THR A 292 8.46 -25.80 -26.48
CA THR A 292 8.78 -24.69 -25.58
C THR A 292 8.69 -23.38 -26.36
N PHE A 293 7.92 -22.44 -25.81
CA PHE A 293 7.68 -21.11 -26.34
C PHE A 293 8.36 -20.10 -25.40
N ASP A 294 9.62 -19.79 -25.68
CA ASP A 294 10.49 -18.94 -24.87
C ASP A 294 11.17 -17.80 -25.65
N VAL A 295 10.67 -17.51 -26.86
CA VAL A 295 11.32 -16.57 -27.77
C VAL A 295 11.20 -15.13 -27.25
N THR A 296 12.33 -14.42 -27.16
CA THR A 296 12.40 -13.03 -26.67
C THR A 296 12.36 -11.97 -27.79
N SER A 297 12.36 -12.39 -29.06
CA SER A 297 12.34 -11.46 -30.21
C SER A 297 10.98 -10.77 -30.37
N ASP A 298 11.00 -9.46 -30.61
CA ASP A 298 9.81 -8.66 -30.95
C ASP A 298 9.32 -8.89 -32.39
N ASN A 299 10.14 -9.49 -33.26
CA ASN A 299 9.74 -9.82 -34.63
C ASN A 299 8.78 -11.04 -34.66
N PRO A 300 7.54 -10.90 -35.16
CA PRO A 300 6.56 -11.99 -35.18
C PRO A 300 7.01 -13.25 -35.92
N ARG A 301 7.83 -13.13 -36.96
CA ARG A 301 8.30 -14.29 -37.75
C ARG A 301 9.24 -15.19 -36.96
N ASP A 302 9.99 -14.64 -36.02
CA ASP A 302 10.91 -15.41 -35.16
C ASP A 302 10.14 -16.20 -34.10
N ARG A 303 8.86 -15.87 -33.88
CA ARG A 303 7.96 -16.48 -32.90
C ARG A 303 7.05 -17.55 -33.50
N GLU A 304 7.33 -17.98 -34.73
CA GLU A 304 6.66 -19.11 -35.38
C GLU A 304 7.47 -20.40 -35.24
N GLN A 305 6.83 -21.45 -34.73
CA GLN A 305 7.42 -22.78 -34.62
C GLN A 305 6.64 -23.77 -35.49
N LYS A 306 7.26 -24.27 -36.56
CA LYS A 306 6.68 -25.28 -37.45
C LYS A 306 6.96 -26.69 -36.95
N VAL A 307 5.91 -27.49 -36.82
CA VAL A 307 5.98 -28.86 -36.30
C VAL A 307 5.27 -29.79 -37.28
N ARG A 308 5.88 -30.95 -37.54
CA ARG A 308 5.33 -31.99 -38.42
C ARG A 308 4.94 -33.20 -37.59
N PHE A 309 3.65 -33.43 -37.47
CA PHE A 309 3.08 -34.61 -36.82
C PHE A 309 3.06 -35.77 -37.81
N LEU A 310 3.66 -36.88 -37.43
CA LEU A 310 3.64 -38.13 -38.18
C LEU A 310 2.54 -39.02 -37.63
N LEU A 311 1.62 -39.44 -38.50
CA LEU A 311 0.54 -40.34 -38.12
C LEU A 311 1.08 -41.76 -37.92
N THR A 312 0.53 -42.44 -36.93
CA THR A 312 0.78 -43.85 -36.65
C THR A 312 -0.23 -44.72 -37.41
N SER A 313 -0.03 -46.04 -37.45
CA SER A 313 -0.99 -46.99 -38.05
C SER A 313 -2.38 -46.92 -37.40
N LYS A 314 -2.47 -46.46 -36.15
CA LYS A 314 -3.75 -46.23 -35.45
C LYS A 314 -4.62 -45.17 -36.14
N ALA A 315 -4.04 -44.27 -36.92
CA ALA A 315 -4.81 -43.26 -37.64
C ALA A 315 -5.73 -43.84 -38.72
N ASP A 316 -5.52 -45.09 -39.15
CA ASP A 316 -6.33 -45.73 -40.19
C ASP A 316 -7.78 -45.97 -39.74
N THR A 317 -8.00 -46.24 -38.45
CA THR A 317 -9.35 -46.42 -37.86
C THR A 317 -10.12 -45.11 -37.75
N ALA A 318 -9.42 -43.98 -37.79
CA ALA A 318 -10.00 -42.64 -37.74
C ALA A 318 -10.29 -42.05 -39.14
N ASN A 319 -10.14 -42.83 -40.22
CA ASN A 319 -10.42 -42.32 -41.56
C ASN A 319 -11.91 -41.95 -41.72
N ASN A 320 -12.18 -40.86 -42.44
CA ASN A 320 -13.49 -40.23 -42.56
C ASN A 320 -14.08 -39.70 -41.24
N GLN A 321 -13.27 -39.57 -40.19
CA GLN A 321 -13.69 -39.02 -38.90
C GLN A 321 -12.98 -37.71 -38.59
N HIS A 322 -13.57 -36.92 -37.68
CA HIS A 322 -12.90 -35.77 -37.11
C HIS A 322 -11.88 -36.21 -36.05
N VAL A 323 -10.69 -35.62 -36.13
CA VAL A 323 -9.61 -35.78 -35.17
C VAL A 323 -9.20 -34.40 -34.64
N THR A 324 -8.59 -34.39 -33.47
CA THR A 324 -8.26 -33.15 -32.76
C THR A 324 -6.76 -33.04 -32.59
N LEU A 325 -6.15 -32.00 -33.17
CA LEU A 325 -4.84 -31.54 -32.73
C LEU A 325 -5.03 -30.86 -31.37
N ARG A 326 -4.42 -31.40 -30.32
CA ARG A 326 -4.54 -30.88 -28.96
C ARG A 326 -3.18 -30.42 -28.46
N LEU A 327 -3.16 -29.26 -27.81
CA LEU A 327 -2.03 -28.79 -27.02
C LEU A 327 -2.43 -28.92 -25.56
N ASP A 328 -1.63 -29.66 -24.81
CA ASP A 328 -1.84 -29.93 -23.41
C ASP A 328 -0.75 -29.25 -22.57
N GLU A 329 -1.14 -28.57 -21.49
CA GLU A 329 -0.23 -27.95 -20.52
C GLU A 329 -0.14 -28.84 -19.27
N LYS A 330 1.09 -29.08 -18.80
CA LYS A 330 1.31 -29.88 -17.60
C LYS A 330 0.99 -29.05 -16.36
N LEU A 331 0.12 -29.54 -15.50
CA LEU A 331 -0.23 -28.87 -14.25
C LEU A 331 0.96 -28.90 -13.28
N THR A 332 1.40 -27.72 -12.84
CA THR A 332 2.57 -27.54 -11.96
C THR A 332 2.50 -28.44 -10.74
N GLY A 333 3.57 -29.21 -10.49
CA GLY A 333 3.66 -30.12 -9.34
C GLY A 333 2.90 -31.44 -9.49
N THR A 334 2.36 -31.74 -10.68
CA THR A 334 1.64 -32.99 -10.94
C THR A 334 2.15 -33.71 -12.20
N SER A 335 1.72 -34.97 -12.40
CA SER A 335 1.87 -35.69 -13.66
C SER A 335 0.70 -35.48 -14.63
N HIS A 336 -0.28 -34.64 -14.26
CA HIS A 336 -1.49 -34.43 -15.04
C HIS A 336 -1.30 -33.33 -16.08
N TYR A 337 -1.96 -33.54 -17.21
CA TYR A 337 -2.03 -32.60 -18.33
C TYR A 337 -3.46 -32.09 -18.46
N GLN A 338 -3.61 -30.80 -18.73
CA GLN A 338 -4.89 -30.16 -19.03
C GLN A 338 -4.85 -29.61 -20.46
N GLU A 339 -5.96 -29.74 -21.19
CA GLU A 339 -6.09 -29.13 -22.51
C GLU A 339 -5.93 -27.61 -22.42
N TYR A 340 -4.98 -27.08 -23.18
CA TYR A 340 -4.73 -25.65 -23.34
C TYR A 340 -5.51 -25.08 -24.52
N LYS A 341 -5.37 -25.70 -25.70
CA LYS A 341 -6.03 -25.28 -26.93
C LYS A 341 -6.09 -26.45 -27.91
N SER A 342 -7.09 -26.45 -28.79
CA SER A 342 -7.26 -27.51 -29.78
C SER A 342 -7.74 -26.98 -31.13
N ALA A 343 -7.48 -27.76 -32.18
CA ALA A 343 -7.97 -27.53 -33.54
C ALA A 343 -8.48 -28.84 -34.15
N GLN A 344 -9.63 -28.77 -34.81
CA GLN A 344 -10.27 -29.94 -35.44
C GLN A 344 -9.84 -30.08 -36.90
N TYR A 345 -9.59 -31.33 -37.29
CA TYR A 345 -9.29 -31.73 -38.66
C TYR A 345 -10.17 -32.90 -39.08
N LEU A 346 -10.50 -32.98 -40.36
CA LEU A 346 -11.14 -34.14 -40.97
C LEU A 346 -10.07 -35.08 -41.55
N MET A 347 -10.08 -36.34 -41.15
CA MET A 347 -9.21 -37.35 -41.75
C MET A 347 -9.82 -37.86 -43.06
N ARG A 348 -9.10 -37.73 -44.18
CA ARG A 348 -9.47 -38.30 -45.49
C ARG A 348 -8.25 -38.85 -46.21
N ARG A 349 -7.80 -40.01 -45.79
CA ARG A 349 -6.68 -40.71 -46.41
C ARG A 349 -7.20 -41.65 -47.50
N SER A 350 -6.65 -41.51 -48.70
CA SER A 350 -6.83 -42.48 -49.78
C SER A 350 -5.90 -43.65 -49.50
N PHE A 351 -6.44 -44.83 -49.23
CA PHE A 351 -5.65 -46.05 -49.26
C PHE A 351 -5.40 -46.38 -50.73
N THR A 352 -4.20 -46.10 -51.25
CA THR A 352 -3.75 -46.79 -52.45
C THR A 352 -3.48 -48.23 -52.05
N SER A 353 -4.38 -49.14 -52.42
CA SER A 353 -4.08 -50.55 -52.45
C SER A 353 -2.93 -50.75 -53.44
N ASP A 354 -1.75 -51.09 -52.95
CA ASP A 354 -0.70 -51.66 -53.80
C ASP A 354 -1.22 -53.02 -54.30
N PHE A 355 -1.78 -53.02 -55.51
CA PHE A 355 -1.97 -54.18 -56.36
C PHE A 355 -1.63 -53.74 -57.79
N ASP A 356 -0.39 -53.99 -58.21
CA ASP A 356 -0.01 -54.18 -59.60
C ASP A 356 0.60 -55.58 -59.72
N PHE A 357 -0.12 -56.45 -60.47
CA PHE A 357 0.23 -57.76 -61.06
C PHE A 357 0.78 -58.92 -60.20
#